data_AF-A0A550CNC1-F1
#
_entry.id   AF-A0A550CNC1-F1
#
_cell.length_a   1.000
_cell.length_b   1.000
_cell.length_c   1.000
_cell.angle_alpha   90.00
_cell.angle_beta   90.00
_cell.angle_gamma   90.00
#
_symmetry.space_group_name_H-M   'P 1'
#
loop_
_entity.id
_entity.type
_entity.pdbx_description
1 polymer ?
#
loop_
_entity_poly.entity_id
_entity_poly.type
_entity_poly.pdbx_seq_one_letter_code
_entity_poly.pdbx_strand_id
1 'polypeptide(L)'
;MQAAKAAAEPNLGPTENIELPDINSEYSDSDDEDRKTYDVADWAQSPDLARMLRVQSTINPDEIFGDIRPLRMEEIFRTRQSRFRARTSSANWTGSDRLTVEEQQEYARRMGYR
;
A
#
# COMPACT_ATOMS: atom_id res chain seq x y z
N MET A 1 -15.19 -19.96 42.72
CA MET A 1 -14.50 -19.97 41.42
C MET A 1 -15.09 -18.83 40.59
N GLN A 2 -14.44 -17.66 40.58
CA GLN A 2 -14.93 -16.48 39.84
C GLN A 2 -14.65 -16.66 38.34
N ALA A 3 -15.68 -16.39 37.52
CA ALA A 3 -15.60 -16.43 36.06
C ALA A 3 -14.84 -15.21 35.53
N ALA A 4 -13.93 -15.44 34.58
CA ALA A 4 -13.19 -14.38 33.91
C ALA A 4 -14.13 -13.48 33.10
N LYS A 5 -14.08 -12.19 33.39
CA LYS A 5 -14.80 -11.11 32.71
C LYS A 5 -14.35 -11.02 31.26
N ALA A 6 -15.26 -11.32 30.32
CA ALA A 6 -15.04 -11.11 28.90
C ALA A 6 -14.72 -9.63 28.63
N ALA A 7 -13.58 -9.35 28.00
CA ALA A 7 -13.23 -8.02 27.52
C ALA A 7 -14.22 -7.65 26.41
N ALA A 8 -15.01 -6.60 26.64
CA ALA A 8 -15.98 -6.08 25.69
C ALA A 8 -15.28 -5.56 24.43
N GLU A 9 -15.73 -5.99 23.26
CA GLU A 9 -15.34 -5.41 21.98
C GLU A 9 -15.86 -3.96 21.91
N PRO A 10 -15.05 -2.97 21.47
CA PRO A 10 -15.53 -1.61 21.35
C PRO A 10 -16.55 -1.54 20.22
N ASN A 11 -17.79 -1.19 20.56
CA ASN A 11 -18.83 -0.84 19.60
C ASN A 11 -18.46 0.50 18.94
N LEU A 12 -17.68 0.42 17.86
CA LEU A 12 -17.34 1.56 17.03
C LEU A 12 -18.58 1.90 16.19
N GLY A 13 -19.20 3.03 16.49
CA GLY A 13 -20.45 3.52 15.89
C GLY A 13 -20.38 3.75 14.37
N PRO A 14 -21.36 4.46 13.78
CA PRO A 14 -21.45 4.65 12.33
C PRO A 14 -20.13 5.19 11.76
N THR A 15 -19.67 4.55 10.68
CA THR A 15 -18.33 4.75 10.08
C THR A 15 -18.05 6.15 9.57
N GLU A 16 -19.10 6.96 9.38
CA GLU A 16 -18.98 8.34 8.91
C GLU A 16 -18.42 9.30 9.98
N ASN A 17 -18.41 8.88 11.26
CA ASN A 17 -17.88 9.65 12.39
C ASN A 17 -16.73 8.90 13.10
N ILE A 18 -15.92 8.14 12.38
CA ILE A 18 -14.67 7.62 12.93
C ILE A 18 -13.66 8.77 12.90
N GLU A 19 -13.55 9.49 14.01
CA GLU A 19 -12.38 10.32 14.29
C GLU A 19 -11.19 9.38 14.41
N LEU A 20 -10.43 9.28 13.32
CA LEU A 20 -9.12 8.65 13.37
C LEU A 20 -8.29 9.50 14.34
N PRO A 21 -7.56 8.87 15.29
CA PRO A 21 -6.59 9.62 16.07
C PRO A 21 -5.66 10.34 15.11
N ASP A 22 -5.23 11.53 15.49
CA ASP A 22 -4.17 12.21 14.77
C ASP A 22 -3.04 11.20 14.55
N ILE A 23 -2.59 11.11 13.30
CA ILE A 23 -1.46 10.27 12.97
C ILE A 23 -0.36 10.67 13.96
N ASN A 24 0.22 9.70 14.67
CA ASN A 24 1.44 9.92 15.44
C ASN A 24 2.55 10.24 14.43
N SER A 25 2.49 11.45 13.90
CA SER A 25 3.42 12.06 13.01
C SER A 25 4.59 12.44 13.89
N GLU A 26 5.59 11.56 13.93
CA GLU A 26 6.95 11.90 14.34
C GLU A 26 7.52 13.09 13.53
N TYR A 27 6.80 13.56 12.50
CA TYR A 27 7.15 14.66 11.63
C TYR A 27 6.52 16.00 12.03
N SER A 28 5.65 16.06 13.06
CA SER A 28 4.91 17.30 13.42
C SER A 28 5.61 18.16 14.49
N ASP A 29 6.70 17.70 15.09
CA ASP A 29 7.55 18.52 15.97
C ASP A 29 8.91 18.70 15.29
N SER A 30 8.94 19.59 14.31
CA SER A 30 10.13 19.89 13.52
C SER A 30 11.07 20.84 14.30
N ASP A 31 11.71 20.33 15.34
CA ASP A 31 12.95 20.89 15.88
C ASP A 31 14.08 19.82 15.94
N ASP A 32 13.82 18.65 15.33
CA ASP A 32 14.79 17.55 15.26
C ASP A 32 15.66 17.70 14.00
N GLU A 33 16.69 18.55 14.10
CA GLU A 33 17.80 18.61 13.14
C GLU A 33 18.63 17.31 13.12
N ASP A 34 18.38 16.37 14.05
CA ASP A 34 19.02 15.06 14.14
C ASP A 34 18.32 13.97 13.30
N ARG A 35 17.83 14.32 12.10
CA ARG A 35 17.51 13.30 11.10
C ARG A 35 18.79 12.50 10.84
N LYS A 36 18.76 11.20 11.15
CA LYS A 36 19.79 10.25 10.73
C LYS A 36 19.99 10.43 9.22
N THR A 37 21.06 11.11 8.86
CA THR A 37 21.55 11.21 7.51
C THR A 37 22.11 9.84 7.22
N TYR A 38 21.25 8.94 6.76
CA TYR A 38 21.72 7.66 6.23
C TYR A 38 22.68 8.00 5.10
N ASP A 39 23.89 7.46 5.14
CA ASP A 39 24.81 7.54 4.02
C ASP A 39 24.12 6.92 2.80
N VAL A 40 23.60 7.79 1.92
CA VAL A 40 22.92 7.37 0.71
C VAL A 40 23.97 6.75 -0.19
N ALA A 41 23.80 5.47 -0.51
CA ALA A 41 24.72 4.76 -1.39
C ALA A 41 24.86 5.47 -2.74
N ASP A 42 26.04 5.40 -3.36
CA ASP A 42 26.37 6.12 -4.60
C ASP A 42 25.35 5.85 -5.73
N TRP A 43 24.82 4.63 -5.84
CA TRP A 43 23.82 4.27 -6.86
C TRP A 43 22.47 4.99 -6.67
N ALA A 44 22.18 5.45 -5.44
CA ALA A 44 20.98 6.19 -5.09
C ALA A 44 21.22 7.72 -5.10
N GLN A 45 22.39 8.18 -5.58
CA GLN A 45 22.72 9.58 -5.75
C GLN A 45 22.84 9.97 -7.23
N SER A 46 22.67 11.26 -7.54
CA SER A 46 22.95 11.79 -8.88
C SER A 46 24.47 11.88 -9.09
N PRO A 47 25.02 11.47 -10.26
CA PRO A 47 24.35 11.23 -11.54
C PRO A 47 23.92 9.77 -11.80
N ASP A 48 24.34 8.82 -10.98
CA ASP A 48 24.11 7.39 -11.23
C ASP A 48 22.64 6.99 -11.17
N LEU A 49 21.90 7.51 -10.18
CA LEU A 49 20.45 7.31 -10.07
C LEU A 49 19.74 7.77 -11.35
N ALA A 50 20.08 8.96 -11.87
CA ALA A 50 19.45 9.51 -13.06
C ALA A 50 19.74 8.65 -14.31
N ARG A 51 20.98 8.14 -14.43
CA ARG A 51 21.36 7.20 -15.49
C ARG A 51 20.57 5.90 -15.38
N MET A 52 20.46 5.32 -14.18
CA MET A 52 19.73 4.08 -13.95
C MET A 52 18.22 4.23 -14.22
N LEU A 53 17.60 5.33 -13.78
CA LEU A 53 16.18 5.60 -14.04
C LEU A 53 15.86 5.70 -15.54
N ARG A 54 16.75 6.31 -16.34
CA ARG A 54 16.60 6.37 -17.80
C ARG A 54 16.68 5.00 -18.47
N VAL A 55 17.48 4.09 -17.91
CA VAL A 55 17.55 2.70 -18.40
C VAL A 55 16.30 1.92 -17.95
N GLN A 56 15.86 2.09 -16.71
CA GLN A 56 14.70 1.41 -16.16
C GLN A 56 13.38 1.82 -16.82
N SER A 57 13.28 3.05 -17.35
CA SER A 57 12.02 3.55 -17.94
C SER A 57 11.54 2.78 -19.18
N THR A 58 12.40 1.97 -19.81
CA THR A 58 12.06 1.16 -20.99
C THR A 58 11.81 -0.31 -20.66
N ILE A 59 11.99 -0.71 -19.40
CA ILE A 59 11.85 -2.10 -18.96
C ILE A 59 10.40 -2.34 -18.54
N ASN A 60 9.79 -3.41 -19.05
CA ASN A 60 8.43 -3.79 -18.67
C ASN A 60 8.42 -4.35 -17.23
N PRO A 61 7.75 -3.71 -16.25
CA PRO A 61 7.69 -4.21 -14.89
C PRO A 61 6.92 -5.54 -14.77
N ASP A 62 5.97 -5.80 -15.67
CA ASP A 62 5.14 -7.01 -15.63
C ASP A 62 5.97 -8.26 -15.94
N GLU A 63 7.03 -8.15 -16.75
CA GLU A 63 7.96 -9.26 -17.01
C GLU A 63 8.83 -9.62 -15.80
N ILE A 64 9.08 -8.66 -14.92
CA ILE A 64 9.95 -8.84 -13.75
C ILE A 64 9.14 -9.30 -12.53
N PHE A 65 8.03 -8.62 -12.25
CA PHE A 65 7.26 -8.81 -11.02
C PHE A 65 6.01 -9.67 -11.24
N GLY A 66 5.52 -9.77 -12.49
CA GLY A 66 4.26 -10.41 -12.81
C GLY A 66 3.04 -9.67 -12.29
N ASP A 67 1.87 -10.30 -12.44
CA ASP A 67 0.60 -9.72 -12.02
C ASP A 67 0.51 -9.57 -10.49
N ILE A 68 0.00 -8.41 -10.05
CA ILE A 68 -0.28 -8.15 -8.65
C ILE A 68 -1.48 -9.02 -8.22
N ARG A 69 -1.18 -10.06 -7.44
CA ARG A 69 -2.22 -10.96 -6.92
C ARG A 69 -3.10 -10.28 -5.88
N PRO A 70 -4.39 -10.66 -5.77
CA PRO A 70 -5.26 -10.16 -4.71
C PRO A 70 -4.66 -10.41 -3.32
N LEU A 71 -4.70 -9.37 -2.48
CA LEU A 71 -4.20 -9.44 -1.11
C LEU A 71 -5.11 -10.34 -0.26
N ARG A 72 -4.52 -11.39 0.32
CA ARG A 72 -5.21 -12.31 1.24
C ARG A 72 -4.74 -12.02 2.66
N MET A 73 -5.59 -11.33 3.42
CA MET A 73 -5.26 -10.89 4.78
C MET A 73 -5.05 -12.07 5.74
N GLU A 74 -5.71 -13.20 5.47
CA GLU A 74 -5.57 -14.45 6.22
C GLU A 74 -4.15 -15.01 6.15
N GLU A 75 -3.51 -14.91 4.98
CA GLU A 75 -2.16 -15.43 4.75
C GLU A 75 -1.09 -14.57 5.44
N ILE A 76 -1.33 -13.25 5.54
CA ILE A 76 -0.39 -12.29 6.11
C ILE A 76 -0.44 -12.30 7.64
N PHE A 77 -1.63 -12.15 8.21
CA PHE A 77 -1.75 -11.86 9.64
C PHE A 77 -1.88 -13.11 10.51
N ARG A 78 -2.03 -14.32 9.94
CA ARG A 78 -2.22 -15.59 10.69
C ARG A 78 -3.20 -15.46 11.88
N THR A 79 -4.14 -14.53 11.80
CA THR A 79 -5.09 -14.19 12.87
C THR A 79 -6.50 -14.64 12.48
N ARG A 80 -7.38 -14.79 13.48
CA ARG A 80 -8.76 -15.21 13.24
C ARG A 80 -9.53 -14.13 12.48
N GLN A 81 -10.31 -14.55 11.48
CA GLN A 81 -11.07 -13.72 10.54
C GLN A 81 -12.02 -12.69 11.19
N SER A 82 -12.36 -12.86 12.46
CA SER A 82 -13.27 -11.99 13.21
C SER A 82 -12.83 -10.52 13.33
N ARG A 83 -11.54 -10.22 13.10
CA ARG A 83 -11.01 -8.84 13.13
C ARG A 83 -11.01 -8.14 11.77
N PHE A 84 -11.27 -8.87 10.69
CA PHE A 84 -11.39 -8.27 9.37
C PHE A 84 -12.82 -7.77 9.19
N ARG A 85 -12.97 -6.44 9.11
CA ARG A 85 -14.25 -5.81 8.87
C ARG A 85 -14.75 -6.18 7.47
N ALA A 86 -16.05 -6.40 7.33
CA ALA A 86 -16.67 -6.59 6.02
C ALA A 86 -16.37 -5.37 5.14
N ARG A 87 -15.92 -5.64 3.91
CA ARG A 87 -15.52 -4.63 2.94
C ARG A 87 -16.74 -3.77 2.54
N THR A 88 -16.60 -2.45 2.59
CA THR A 88 -17.61 -1.48 2.11
C THR A 88 -17.31 -1.06 0.66
N SER A 89 -18.06 -0.10 0.12
CA SER A 89 -18.03 0.33 -1.29
C SER A 89 -16.65 0.67 -1.86
N SER A 90 -15.71 1.14 -1.04
CA SER A 90 -14.33 1.48 -1.45
C SER A 90 -13.49 0.29 -1.92
N ALA A 91 -13.95 -0.93 -1.63
CA ALA A 91 -13.30 -2.16 -2.02
C ALA A 91 -13.98 -2.86 -3.20
N ASN A 92 -15.07 -2.29 -3.74
CA ASN A 92 -15.80 -2.86 -4.85
C ASN A 92 -15.39 -2.22 -6.18
N TRP A 93 -14.25 -2.65 -6.71
CA TRP A 93 -13.79 -2.32 -8.06
C TRP A 93 -14.33 -3.30 -9.11
N THR A 94 -15.46 -3.99 -8.82
CA THR A 94 -16.07 -4.94 -9.75
C THR A 94 -17.05 -4.22 -10.68
N GLY A 95 -16.92 -4.44 -11.99
CA GLY A 95 -17.76 -3.79 -13.01
C GLY A 95 -16.97 -2.89 -13.96
N SER A 96 -17.43 -1.64 -14.12
CA SER A 96 -16.86 -0.65 -15.05
C SER A 96 -15.51 -0.08 -14.64
N ASP A 97 -15.12 -0.26 -13.38
CA ASP A 97 -13.86 0.26 -12.82
C ASP A 97 -12.71 -0.76 -12.90
N ARG A 98 -12.93 -1.87 -13.61
CA ARG A 98 -11.92 -2.89 -13.84
C ARG A 98 -11.11 -2.52 -15.07
N LEU A 99 -9.79 -2.58 -14.95
CA LEU A 99 -8.86 -2.42 -16.06
C LEU A 99 -9.21 -3.40 -17.20
N THR A 100 -9.45 -2.86 -18.38
CA THR A 100 -9.78 -3.60 -19.60
C THR A 100 -8.52 -4.11 -20.31
N VAL A 101 -8.68 -5.05 -21.22
CA VAL A 101 -7.55 -5.58 -22.00
C VAL A 101 -7.06 -4.51 -22.99
N GLU A 102 -7.98 -3.72 -23.52
CA GLU A 102 -7.72 -2.60 -24.41
C GLU A 102 -6.83 -1.53 -23.75
N GLU A 103 -7.14 -1.15 -22.50
CA GLU A 103 -6.34 -0.19 -21.73
C GLU A 103 -4.93 -0.72 -21.42
N GLN A 104 -4.81 -2.01 -21.12
CA GLN A 104 -3.50 -2.65 -20.90
C GLN A 104 -2.66 -2.64 -22.18
N GLN A 105 -3.26 -2.95 -23.32
CA GLN A 105 -2.57 -2.94 -24.62
C GLN A 105 -2.18 -1.52 -25.05
N GLU A 106 -3.04 -0.53 -24.81
CA GLU A 106 -2.73 0.87 -25.08
C GLU A 106 -1.59 1.36 -24.19
N TYR A 107 -1.62 1.01 -22.89
CA TYR A 107 -0.54 1.31 -21.96
C TYR A 107 0.79 0.70 -22.42
N ALA A 108 0.82 -0.59 -22.74
CA ALA A 108 2.02 -1.28 -23.21
C ALA A 108 2.57 -0.62 -24.49
N ARG A 109 1.69 -0.29 -25.45
CA ARG A 109 2.06 0.43 -26.67
C ARG A 109 2.64 1.81 -26.39
N ARG A 110 2.04 2.58 -25.47
CA ARG A 110 2.51 3.92 -25.09
C ARG A 110 3.88 3.86 -24.43
N MET A 111 4.12 2.84 -23.63
CA MET A 111 5.39 2.63 -22.93
C MET A 111 6.45 1.93 -23.79
N GLY A 112 6.08 1.40 -24.96
CA GLY A 112 6.99 0.65 -25.84
C GLY A 112 7.36 -0.73 -25.32
N TYR A 113 6.57 -1.26 -24.37
CA TYR A 113 6.72 -2.63 -23.88
C TYR A 113 6.28 -3.60 -24.98
N ARG A 114 7.05 -4.66 -25.19
CA ARG A 114 6.87 -5.62 -26.29
C ARG A 114 6.40 -6.97 -25.79
#